data_AF-A0A228JAY7-F1
#
_entry.id   AF-A0A228JAY7-F1
#
_cell.length_a   1.000
_cell.length_b   1.000
_cell.length_c   1.000
_cell.angle_alpha   90.00
_cell.angle_beta   90.00
_cell.angle_gamma   90.00
#
_symmetry.space_group_name_H-M   'P 1'
#
loop_
_entity.id
_entity.type
_entity.pdbx_description
1 polymer ?
#
loop_
_entity_poly.entity_id
_entity_poly.type
_entity_poly.pdbx_seq_one_letter_code
_entity_poly.pdbx_strand_id
1 'polypeptide(L)'
;MQNPPGRAMKALTVILKAALAVVAACLVVAIAWMFVPADVRNAITLFSLKNAKSVIFAVTSIIFVLYFYRLVRNIDHFSRAKRVGLAIVTLGFLAFFYLVNFRGIATDDTNCQRYNYNAKLNGGTKRVDGTTYIVNICGSGGGHGNGFFANQNEQVKIVVADSHGSTLATRLFFVFWGGRPGAEPIEIRDGKLIYFDASDTYDSMRSISMPPTTIDWIAARTPIWLR
;
A
#
# COMPACT_ATOMS: atom_id res chain seq x y z
N MET A 1 12.97 -17.21 -44.90
CA MET A 1 12.78 -15.75 -45.10
C MET A 1 13.56 -15.00 -44.03
N GLN A 2 14.74 -14.49 -44.38
CA GLN A 2 15.55 -13.65 -43.49
C GLN A 2 14.91 -12.25 -43.42
N ASN A 3 14.62 -11.77 -42.21
CA ASN A 3 14.16 -10.39 -42.03
C ASN A 3 15.25 -9.43 -42.52
N PRO A 4 14.95 -8.46 -43.40
CA PRO A 4 15.97 -7.58 -43.95
C PRO A 4 16.59 -6.75 -42.81
N PRO A 5 17.94 -6.69 -42.70
CA PRO A 5 18.66 -6.07 -41.58
C PRO A 5 18.30 -4.59 -41.37
N GLY A 6 17.80 -3.92 -42.40
CA GLY A 6 17.37 -2.52 -42.33
C GLY A 6 16.10 -2.27 -41.50
N ARG A 7 15.24 -3.26 -41.24
CA ARG A 7 13.99 -3.06 -40.47
C ARG A 7 14.24 -3.08 -38.96
N ALA A 8 15.08 -4.01 -38.51
CA ALA A 8 15.48 -4.11 -37.11
C ALA A 8 16.33 -2.91 -36.68
N MET A 9 17.26 -2.48 -37.53
CA MET A 9 18.12 -1.32 -37.27
C MET A 9 17.31 0.00 -37.19
N LYS A 10 16.28 0.18 -38.04
CA LYS A 10 15.36 1.32 -37.95
C LYS A 10 14.55 1.32 -36.65
N ALA A 11 14.05 0.16 -36.21
CA ALA A 11 13.31 0.05 -34.94
C ALA A 11 14.21 0.38 -33.74
N LEU A 12 15.46 -0.10 -33.75
CA LEU A 12 16.46 0.17 -32.71
C LEU A 12 16.80 1.66 -32.61
N THR A 13 16.97 2.34 -33.74
CA THR A 13 17.21 3.78 -33.79
C THR A 13 16.03 4.60 -33.28
N VAL A 14 14.78 4.16 -33.57
CA VAL A 14 13.57 4.83 -33.05
C VAL A 14 13.46 4.66 -31.53
N ILE A 15 13.71 3.45 -31.01
CA ILE A 15 13.73 3.18 -29.56
C ILE A 15 14.80 4.01 -28.87
N LEU A 16 16.01 4.07 -29.43
CA LEU A 16 17.11 4.85 -28.88
C LEU A 16 16.81 6.36 -28.84
N LYS A 17 16.22 6.90 -29.92
CA LYS A 17 15.79 8.30 -29.97
C LYS A 17 14.68 8.61 -28.97
N ALA A 18 13.71 7.72 -28.81
CA ALA A 18 12.66 7.86 -27.81
C ALA A 18 13.24 7.82 -26.38
N ALA A 19 14.15 6.88 -26.10
CA ALA A 19 14.84 6.78 -24.82
C ALA A 19 15.66 8.06 -24.51
N LEU A 20 16.43 8.55 -25.49
CA LEU A 20 17.20 9.80 -25.35
C LEU A 20 16.30 11.02 -25.12
N ALA A 21 15.16 11.10 -25.81
CA ALA A 21 14.20 12.18 -25.61
C ALA A 21 13.59 12.15 -24.20
N VAL A 22 13.26 10.96 -23.68
CA VAL A 22 12.78 10.78 -22.31
C VAL A 22 13.85 11.19 -21.30
N VAL A 23 15.10 10.76 -21.49
CA VAL A 23 16.22 11.14 -20.61
C VAL A 23 16.45 12.65 -20.62
N ALA A 24 16.44 13.29 -21.78
CA ALA A 24 16.58 14.74 -21.90
C ALA A 24 15.43 15.50 -21.21
N ALA A 25 14.18 15.05 -21.39
CA ALA A 25 13.03 15.62 -20.70
C ALA A 25 13.14 15.47 -19.17
N CYS A 26 13.55 14.28 -18.70
CA CYS A 26 13.77 14.03 -17.27
C CYS A 26 14.87 14.94 -16.69
N LEU A 27 15.96 15.17 -17.43
CA LEU A 27 17.03 16.09 -17.01
C LEU A 27 16.54 17.53 -16.92
N VAL A 28 15.77 18.00 -17.90
CA VAL A 28 15.19 19.37 -17.87
C VAL A 28 14.25 19.52 -16.67
N VAL A 29 13.41 18.52 -16.40
CA VAL A 29 12.52 18.52 -15.22
C VAL A 29 13.33 18.52 -13.92
N ALA A 30 14.38 17.70 -13.83
CA ALA A 30 15.24 17.63 -12.64
C ALA A 30 15.99 18.94 -12.38
N ILE A 31 16.48 19.60 -13.43
CA ILE A 31 17.14 20.91 -13.35
C ILE A 31 16.13 21.96 -12.92
N ALA A 32 14.96 22.04 -13.58
CA ALA A 32 13.89 22.96 -13.21
C ALA A 32 13.45 22.77 -11.75
N TRP A 33 13.40 21.53 -11.27
CA TRP A 33 13.06 21.19 -9.89
C TRP A 33 14.04 21.77 -8.87
N MET A 34 15.34 21.90 -9.19
CA MET A 34 16.33 22.51 -8.29
C MET A 34 16.06 24.01 -8.06
N PHE A 35 15.46 24.68 -9.04
CA PHE A 35 15.13 26.11 -8.98
C PHE A 35 13.79 26.44 -8.33
N VAL A 36 12.98 25.43 -7.97
CA VAL A 36 11.72 25.63 -7.25
C VAL A 36 12.01 25.94 -5.77
N PRO A 37 11.34 26.91 -5.12
CA PRO A 37 11.51 27.17 -3.68
C PRO A 37 11.26 25.91 -2.83
N ALA A 38 11.97 25.77 -1.71
CA ALA A 38 11.88 24.57 -0.86
C ALA A 38 10.45 24.31 -0.37
N ASP A 39 9.72 25.37 -0.04
CA ASP A 39 8.34 25.34 0.45
C ASP A 39 7.37 24.81 -0.61
N VAL A 40 7.61 25.18 -1.88
CA VAL A 40 6.83 24.72 -3.04
C VAL A 40 7.20 23.29 -3.41
N ARG A 41 8.49 22.92 -3.37
CA ARG A 41 8.93 21.51 -3.54
C ARG A 41 8.27 20.60 -2.51
N ASN A 42 8.25 21.04 -1.25
CA ASN A 42 7.65 20.30 -0.13
C ASN A 42 6.12 20.23 -0.24
N ALA A 43 5.46 21.30 -0.68
CA ALA A 43 4.02 21.29 -0.95
C ALA A 43 3.67 20.34 -2.11
N ILE A 44 4.48 20.33 -3.18
CA ILE A 44 4.27 19.43 -4.32
C ILE A 44 4.58 17.98 -3.94
N THR A 45 5.61 17.70 -3.14
CA THR A 45 5.89 16.33 -2.68
C THR A 45 4.81 15.83 -1.73
N LEU A 46 4.29 16.68 -0.83
CA LEU A 46 3.15 16.35 0.04
C LEU A 46 1.86 16.15 -0.77
N PHE A 47 1.58 17.01 -1.74
CA PHE A 47 0.44 16.86 -2.65
C PHE A 47 0.58 15.59 -3.51
N SER A 48 1.79 15.28 -3.96
CA SER A 48 2.11 14.07 -4.71
C SER A 48 1.96 12.83 -3.84
N LEU A 49 2.44 12.81 -2.59
CA LEU A 49 2.22 11.72 -1.64
C LEU A 49 0.74 11.52 -1.31
N LYS A 50 0.01 12.62 -1.08
CA LYS A 50 -1.42 12.60 -0.74
C LYS A 50 -2.30 12.11 -1.90
N ASN A 51 -1.90 12.43 -3.14
CA ASN A 51 -2.63 12.05 -4.34
C ASN A 51 -1.95 10.94 -5.15
N ALA A 52 -0.83 10.37 -4.68
CA ALA A 52 -0.05 9.38 -5.44
C ALA A 52 -0.92 8.19 -5.81
N LYS A 53 -1.71 7.72 -4.85
CA LYS A 53 -2.67 6.63 -5.05
C LYS A 53 -3.72 7.01 -6.10
N SER A 54 -4.27 8.22 -6.04
CA SER A 54 -5.25 8.73 -7.01
C SER A 54 -4.65 8.93 -8.41
N VAL A 55 -3.40 9.38 -8.50
CA VAL A 55 -2.67 9.59 -9.76
C VAL A 55 -2.30 8.24 -10.39
N ILE A 56 -1.77 7.29 -9.60
CA ILE A 56 -1.51 5.92 -10.03
C ILE A 56 -2.80 5.28 -10.53
N PHE A 57 -3.91 5.43 -9.80
CA PHE A 57 -5.22 4.93 -10.20
C PHE A 57 -5.70 5.56 -11.53
N ALA A 58 -5.59 6.88 -11.68
CA ALA A 58 -5.98 7.58 -12.89
C ALA A 58 -5.13 7.15 -14.10
N VAL A 59 -3.81 7.11 -13.95
CA VAL A 59 -2.87 6.71 -15.01
C VAL A 59 -3.10 5.26 -15.42
N THR A 60 -3.23 4.34 -14.46
CA THR A 60 -3.49 2.92 -14.75
C THR A 60 -4.86 2.70 -15.39
N SER A 61 -5.88 3.45 -14.99
CA SER A 61 -7.22 3.42 -15.62
C SER A 61 -7.18 3.92 -17.06
N ILE A 62 -6.48 5.03 -17.33
CA ILE A 62 -6.32 5.57 -18.70
C ILE A 62 -5.59 4.54 -19.60
N ILE A 63 -4.51 3.94 -19.10
CA ILE A 63 -3.77 2.90 -19.83
C ILE A 63 -4.69 1.71 -20.12
N PHE A 64 -5.51 1.29 -19.16
CA PHE A 64 -6.45 0.19 -19.33
C PHE A 64 -7.54 0.50 -20.36
N VAL A 65 -8.11 1.72 -20.35
CA VAL A 65 -9.09 2.15 -21.34
C VAL A 65 -8.48 2.19 -22.75
N LEU A 66 -7.26 2.72 -22.90
CA LEU A 66 -6.55 2.72 -24.19
C LEU A 66 -6.24 1.30 -24.67
N TYR A 67 -5.83 0.42 -23.77
CA TYR A 67 -5.61 -1.00 -24.04
C TYR A 67 -6.91 -1.68 -24.51
N PHE A 68 -8.00 -1.49 -23.78
CA PHE A 68 -9.31 -2.07 -24.08
C PHE A 68 -9.89 -1.53 -25.40
N TYR A 69 -9.78 -0.23 -25.66
CA TYR A 69 -10.17 0.38 -26.93
C TYR A 69 -9.40 -0.22 -28.11
N ARG A 70 -8.08 -0.38 -27.98
CA ARG A 70 -7.24 -1.02 -29.00
C ARG A 70 -7.59 -2.50 -29.19
N LEU A 71 -8.02 -3.16 -28.11
CA LEU A 71 -8.41 -4.57 -28.09
C LEU A 71 -9.72 -4.80 -28.85
N VAL A 72 -10.76 -4.01 -28.55
CA VAL A 72 -12.06 -4.07 -29.26
C VAL A 72 -11.89 -3.79 -30.75
N ARG A 73 -11.07 -2.79 -31.11
CA ARG A 73 -10.85 -2.42 -32.51
C ARG A 73 -10.14 -3.50 -33.35
N ASN A 74 -9.36 -4.39 -32.72
CA ASN A 74 -8.55 -5.39 -33.42
C ASN A 74 -9.00 -6.84 -33.15
N ILE A 75 -10.15 -7.04 -32.51
CA ILE A 75 -10.57 -8.37 -32.01
C ILE A 75 -10.78 -9.40 -33.14
N ASP A 76 -11.24 -8.93 -34.29
CA ASP A 76 -11.49 -9.75 -35.48
C ASP A 76 -10.21 -10.26 -36.14
N HIS A 77 -9.06 -9.63 -35.86
CA HIS A 77 -7.76 -9.98 -36.43
C HIS A 77 -6.93 -10.94 -35.54
N PHE A 78 -7.46 -11.35 -34.39
CA PHE A 78 -6.72 -12.20 -33.45
C PHE A 78 -7.00 -13.69 -33.64
N SER A 79 -5.94 -14.46 -33.88
CA SER A 79 -5.97 -15.93 -33.85
C SER A 79 -6.23 -16.47 -32.43
N ARG A 80 -6.68 -17.73 -32.34
CA ARG A 80 -7.02 -18.40 -31.06
C ARG A 80 -5.89 -18.33 -30.03
N ALA A 81 -4.63 -18.52 -30.44
CA ALA A 81 -3.47 -18.42 -29.56
C ALA A 81 -3.25 -16.98 -29.03
N LYS A 82 -3.46 -15.96 -29.88
CA LYS A 82 -3.35 -14.56 -29.46
C LYS A 82 -4.46 -14.18 -28.46
N ARG A 83 -5.66 -14.74 -28.60
CA ARG A 83 -6.78 -14.53 -27.65
C ARG A 83 -6.47 -15.10 -26.26
N VAL A 84 -5.83 -16.27 -26.18
CA VAL A 84 -5.43 -16.88 -24.90
C VAL A 84 -4.33 -16.07 -24.22
N GLY A 85 -3.29 -15.67 -24.97
CA GLY A 85 -2.24 -14.79 -24.42
C GLY A 85 -2.78 -13.45 -23.94
N LEU A 86 -3.78 -12.90 -24.64
CA LEU A 86 -4.46 -11.66 -24.27
C LEU A 86 -5.26 -11.80 -22.97
N ALA A 87 -5.98 -12.91 -22.80
CA ALA A 87 -6.72 -13.21 -21.57
C ALA A 87 -5.78 -13.30 -20.36
N ILE A 88 -4.62 -13.94 -20.52
CA ILE A 88 -3.59 -14.05 -19.47
C ILE A 88 -3.06 -12.66 -19.09
N VAL A 89 -2.70 -11.83 -20.07
CA VAL A 89 -2.22 -10.46 -19.82
C VAL A 89 -3.28 -9.60 -19.13
N THR A 90 -4.55 -9.73 -19.54
CA THR A 90 -5.66 -8.99 -18.95
C THR A 90 -5.90 -9.40 -17.50
N LEU A 91 -5.89 -10.71 -17.21
CA LEU A 91 -5.99 -11.23 -15.84
C LEU A 91 -4.82 -10.79 -14.96
N GLY A 92 -3.59 -10.84 -15.49
CA GLY A 92 -2.41 -10.35 -14.78
C GLY A 92 -2.49 -8.85 -14.46
N PHE A 93 -2.94 -8.04 -15.42
CA PHE A 93 -3.16 -6.60 -15.19
C PHE A 93 -4.25 -6.35 -14.13
N LEU A 94 -5.39 -7.05 -14.20
CA LEU A 94 -6.47 -6.92 -13.22
C LEU A 94 -5.99 -7.31 -11.81
N ALA A 95 -5.23 -8.39 -11.69
CA ALA A 95 -4.63 -8.80 -10.41
C ALA A 95 -3.66 -7.75 -9.88
N PHE A 96 -2.75 -7.23 -10.72
CA PHE A 96 -1.82 -6.17 -10.33
C PHE A 96 -2.54 -4.87 -9.95
N PHE A 97 -3.54 -4.47 -10.72
CA PHE A 97 -4.37 -3.30 -10.44
C PHE A 97 -5.10 -3.44 -9.11
N TYR A 98 -5.68 -4.61 -8.82
CA TYR A 98 -6.31 -4.92 -7.54
C TYR A 98 -5.31 -4.84 -6.37
N LEU A 99 -4.14 -5.46 -6.51
CA LEU A 99 -3.10 -5.45 -5.47
C LEU A 99 -2.61 -4.04 -5.16
N VAL A 100 -2.26 -3.25 -6.18
CA VAL A 100 -1.69 -1.91 -6.01
C VAL A 100 -2.72 -0.90 -5.53
N ASN A 101 -3.93 -0.92 -6.10
CA ASN A 101 -4.92 0.14 -5.85
C ASN A 101 -5.84 -0.17 -4.66
N PHE A 102 -6.28 -1.41 -4.50
CA PHE A 102 -7.22 -1.78 -3.43
C PHE A 102 -6.51 -2.29 -2.18
N ARG A 103 -5.52 -3.18 -2.34
CA ARG A 103 -4.87 -3.83 -1.19
C ARG A 103 -3.71 -3.01 -0.62
N GLY A 104 -3.00 -2.27 -1.46
CA GLY A 104 -1.77 -1.59 -1.09
C GLY A 104 -0.64 -2.60 -0.82
N ILE A 105 0.59 -2.27 -1.18
CA ILE A 105 1.75 -3.07 -0.72
C ILE A 105 2.00 -2.64 0.73
N ALA A 106 1.34 -3.28 1.68
CA ALA A 106 1.67 -3.09 3.09
C ALA A 106 2.97 -3.83 3.37
N THR A 107 4.07 -3.11 3.55
CA THR A 107 5.29 -3.66 4.18
C THR A 107 5.17 -3.48 5.69
N ASP A 108 5.65 -4.46 6.46
CA ASP A 108 5.76 -4.34 7.91
C ASP A 108 7.08 -3.64 8.25
N ASP A 109 7.00 -2.34 8.46
CA ASP A 109 8.13 -1.49 8.84
C ASP A 109 8.22 -1.33 10.37
N THR A 110 7.45 -2.11 11.14
CA THR A 110 7.39 -2.00 12.61
C THR A 110 8.57 -2.68 13.29
N ASN A 111 9.09 -2.06 14.36
CA ASN A 111 10.14 -2.61 15.20
C ASN A 111 9.63 -2.82 16.63
N CYS A 112 9.07 -4.01 16.87
CA CYS A 112 8.46 -4.38 18.14
C CYS A 112 9.43 -4.63 19.29
N GLN A 113 10.74 -4.69 19.01
CA GLN A 113 11.77 -4.73 20.05
C GLN A 113 12.05 -3.34 20.62
N ARG A 114 11.93 -2.31 19.79
CA ARG A 114 12.33 -0.94 20.15
C ARG A 114 11.14 -0.05 20.52
N TYR A 115 10.02 -0.19 19.82
CA TYR A 115 8.87 0.71 19.94
C TYR A 115 7.64 -0.05 20.43
N ASN A 116 7.50 -0.15 21.75
CA ASN A 116 6.35 -0.76 22.41
C ASN A 116 5.32 0.32 22.77
N TYR A 117 4.09 0.15 22.29
CA TYR A 117 2.98 1.08 22.52
C TYR A 117 1.85 0.48 23.36
N ASN A 118 2.06 -0.64 24.05
CA ASN A 118 1.06 -1.25 24.93
C ASN A 118 0.49 -0.25 25.94
N ALA A 119 1.35 0.51 26.62
CA ALA A 119 0.89 1.51 27.60
C ALA A 119 0.14 2.67 26.95
N LYS A 120 0.57 3.09 25.75
CA LYS A 120 0.06 4.28 25.06
C LYS A 120 -1.28 4.04 24.36
N LEU A 121 -1.46 2.83 23.82
CA LEU A 121 -2.64 2.45 23.05
C LEU A 121 -3.53 1.44 23.78
N ASN A 122 -3.38 1.28 25.11
CA ASN A 122 -4.19 0.36 25.92
C ASN A 122 -4.10 -1.12 25.49
N GLY A 123 -2.90 -1.58 25.12
CA GLY A 123 -2.58 -3.00 24.92
C GLY A 123 -2.53 -3.79 26.24
N GLY A 124 -1.73 -4.85 26.25
CA GLY A 124 -1.58 -5.76 27.39
C GLY A 124 -2.67 -6.83 27.46
N THR A 125 -2.87 -7.39 28.64
CA THR A 125 -3.81 -8.48 28.87
C THR A 125 -5.25 -7.98 28.88
N LYS A 126 -6.10 -8.58 28.04
CA LYS A 126 -7.53 -8.27 27.94
C LYS A 126 -8.36 -9.52 28.21
N ARG A 127 -9.45 -9.37 28.94
CA ARG A 127 -10.39 -10.47 29.20
C ARG A 127 -11.68 -10.21 28.42
N VAL A 128 -12.06 -11.15 27.58
CA VAL A 128 -13.27 -11.08 26.74
C VAL A 128 -14.02 -12.39 26.92
N ASP A 129 -15.28 -12.32 27.36
CA ASP A 129 -16.15 -13.49 27.56
C ASP A 129 -15.49 -14.62 28.37
N GLY A 130 -14.77 -14.25 29.43
CA GLY A 130 -14.06 -15.20 30.31
C GLY A 130 -12.74 -15.73 29.76
N THR A 131 -12.40 -15.43 28.51
CA THR A 131 -11.13 -15.82 27.86
C THR A 131 -10.11 -14.68 27.95
N THR A 132 -8.86 -15.04 28.29
CA THR A 132 -7.76 -14.09 28.40
C THR A 132 -6.96 -14.04 27.11
N TYR A 133 -6.76 -12.83 26.59
CA TYR A 133 -5.96 -12.54 25.40
C TYR A 133 -4.82 -11.60 25.75
N ILE A 134 -3.69 -11.77 25.09
CA ILE A 134 -2.54 -10.87 25.19
C ILE A 134 -2.50 -10.01 23.94
N VAL A 135 -2.70 -8.70 24.10
CA VAL A 135 -2.66 -7.74 22.99
C VAL A 135 -1.35 -6.96 23.04
N ASN A 136 -0.47 -7.22 22.07
CA ASN A 136 0.79 -6.51 21.92
C ASN A 136 0.70 -5.50 20.78
N ILE A 137 1.21 -4.30 21.03
CA ILE A 137 1.14 -3.16 20.12
C ILE A 137 2.53 -2.56 19.99
N CYS A 138 3.01 -2.43 18.76
CA CYS A 138 4.32 -1.88 18.44
C CYS A 138 4.28 -1.03 17.17
N GLY A 139 5.25 -0.13 16.98
CA GLY A 139 5.30 0.71 15.78
C GLY A 139 6.67 0.81 15.12
N SER A 140 6.75 1.65 14.09
CA SER A 140 7.98 1.91 13.32
C SER A 140 8.90 2.97 13.95
N GLY A 141 8.42 3.69 14.96
CA GLY A 141 9.15 4.77 15.65
C GLY A 141 8.98 6.16 15.04
N GLY A 142 8.12 6.30 14.02
CA GLY A 142 7.93 7.54 13.25
C GLY A 142 7.41 8.74 14.05
N GLY A 143 6.80 8.54 15.22
CA GLY A 143 6.25 9.61 16.06
C GLY A 143 7.19 10.29 17.06
N HIS A 144 8.49 9.99 17.06
CA HIS A 144 9.45 10.44 18.10
C HIS A 144 10.51 11.44 17.60
N GLY A 145 10.32 12.04 16.43
CA GLY A 145 11.29 13.00 15.86
C GLY A 145 11.08 14.42 16.38
N ASN A 146 12.14 15.06 16.88
CA ASN A 146 12.14 16.50 17.17
C ASN A 146 12.26 17.28 15.85
N GLY A 147 11.14 17.65 15.21
CA GLY A 147 11.13 18.42 13.96
C GLY A 147 9.73 18.62 13.36
N PHE A 148 9.63 19.33 12.23
CA PHE A 148 8.37 19.64 11.52
C PHE A 148 7.52 18.41 11.11
N PHE A 149 8.06 17.20 11.23
CA PHE A 149 7.42 15.93 10.90
C PHE A 149 7.16 15.01 12.11
N ALA A 150 7.30 15.52 13.35
CA ALA A 150 7.05 14.80 14.61
C ALA A 150 5.67 14.13 14.71
N ASN A 151 4.73 14.58 13.88
CA ASN A 151 3.30 14.30 13.95
C ASN A 151 2.79 13.49 12.75
N GLN A 152 3.65 12.85 11.94
CA GLN A 152 3.17 12.08 10.79
C GLN A 152 2.46 10.77 11.18
N ASN A 153 1.74 10.19 10.22
CA ASN A 153 1.15 8.86 10.34
C ASN A 153 2.27 7.82 10.59
N GLU A 154 2.27 7.22 11.77
CA GLU A 154 3.17 6.13 12.11
C GLU A 154 2.48 4.79 11.84
N GLN A 155 3.20 3.85 11.23
CA GLN A 155 2.72 2.49 11.07
C GLN A 155 2.83 1.75 12.41
N VAL A 156 1.72 1.14 12.83
CA VAL A 156 1.58 0.39 14.08
C VAL A 156 1.04 -1.00 13.76
N LYS A 157 1.48 -1.99 14.54
CA LYS A 157 1.06 -3.38 14.48
C LYS A 157 0.37 -3.78 15.77
N ILE A 158 -0.84 -4.34 15.67
CA ILE A 158 -1.51 -5.08 16.74
C ILE A 158 -1.25 -6.57 16.52
N VAL A 159 -0.87 -7.25 17.59
CA VAL A 159 -0.73 -8.71 17.68
C VAL A 159 -1.64 -9.19 18.81
N VAL A 160 -2.64 -9.99 18.49
CA VAL A 160 -3.50 -10.65 19.47
C VAL A 160 -3.03 -12.08 19.62
N ALA A 161 -2.69 -12.48 20.84
CA ALA A 161 -2.30 -13.82 21.20
C ALA A 161 -3.22 -14.42 22.27
N ASP A 162 -3.23 -15.75 22.38
CA ASP A 162 -3.87 -16.44 23.49
C ASP A 162 -3.07 -16.29 24.80
N SER A 163 -3.58 -16.87 25.89
CA SER A 163 -2.91 -16.89 27.19
C SER A 163 -1.57 -17.63 27.19
N HIS A 164 -1.31 -18.48 26.19
CA HIS A 164 -0.06 -19.22 26.03
C HIS A 164 0.95 -18.49 25.13
N GLY A 165 0.59 -17.31 24.60
CA GLY A 165 1.42 -16.51 23.71
C GLY A 165 1.37 -16.92 22.24
N SER A 166 0.46 -17.81 21.84
CA SER A 166 0.27 -18.18 20.43
C SER A 166 -0.47 -17.08 19.68
N THR A 167 0.10 -16.60 18.57
CA THR A 167 -0.51 -15.56 17.75
C THR A 167 -1.81 -16.04 17.10
N LEU A 168 -2.90 -15.34 17.38
CA LEU A 168 -4.23 -15.58 16.84
C LEU A 168 -4.60 -14.59 15.73
N ALA A 169 -4.17 -13.33 15.85
CA ALA A 169 -4.41 -12.32 14.83
C ALA A 169 -3.28 -11.28 14.79
N THR A 170 -3.02 -10.75 13.60
CA THR A 170 -2.17 -9.58 13.40
C THR A 170 -2.88 -8.55 12.53
N ARG A 171 -2.65 -7.27 12.78
CA ARG A 171 -3.13 -6.13 11.98
C ARG A 171 -2.08 -5.03 11.91
N LEU A 172 -1.86 -4.51 10.71
CA LEU A 172 -1.13 -3.26 10.47
C LEU A 172 -2.13 -2.13 10.26
N PHE A 173 -1.85 -0.97 10.82
CA PHE A 173 -2.67 0.23 10.73
C PHE A 173 -1.80 1.47 10.95
N PHE A 174 -2.35 2.66 10.66
CA PHE A 174 -1.63 3.91 10.88
C PHE A 174 -2.22 4.71 12.04
N VAL A 175 -1.34 5.34 12.83
CA VAL A 175 -1.70 6.22 13.95
C VAL A 175 -1.16 7.62 13.68
N PHE A 176 -2.00 8.64 13.87
CA PHE A 176 -1.59 10.04 13.81
C PHE A 176 -1.40 10.60 15.22
N TRP A 177 -0.16 10.94 15.59
CA TRP A 177 0.16 11.42 16.95
C TRP A 177 -0.11 12.91 17.18
N GLY A 178 -0.28 13.71 16.12
CA GLY A 178 -0.35 15.17 16.14
C GLY A 178 -1.68 15.83 16.49
N GLY A 179 -2.73 15.07 16.82
CA GLY A 179 -4.03 15.57 17.30
C GLY A 179 -5.19 15.56 16.30
N ARG A 180 -6.34 15.02 16.76
CA ARG A 180 -7.63 14.62 16.12
C ARG A 180 -7.64 13.23 15.41
N PRO A 181 -8.81 12.55 15.39
CA PRO A 181 -9.01 11.20 15.93
C PRO A 181 -8.09 10.14 15.29
N GLY A 182 -7.59 9.21 16.12
CA GLY A 182 -6.68 8.14 15.69
C GLY A 182 -5.57 7.78 16.67
N ALA A 183 -5.46 8.52 17.78
CA ALA A 183 -4.74 8.11 18.98
C ALA A 183 -5.68 7.50 20.04
N GLU A 184 -6.91 7.15 19.65
CA GLU A 184 -7.84 6.48 20.54
C GLU A 184 -7.21 5.15 20.96
N PRO A 185 -7.06 4.90 22.27
CA PRO A 185 -6.57 3.63 22.75
C PRO A 185 -7.48 2.52 22.22
N ILE A 186 -6.93 1.32 22.01
CA ILE A 186 -7.76 0.20 21.61
C ILE A 186 -8.81 -0.08 22.70
N GLU A 187 -10.01 -0.44 22.26
CA GLU A 187 -11.12 -0.73 23.14
C GLU A 187 -11.66 -2.13 22.88
N ILE A 188 -12.14 -2.79 23.92
CA ILE A 188 -12.91 -4.03 23.79
C ILE A 188 -14.37 -3.68 23.96
N ARG A 189 -15.19 -3.92 22.95
CA ARG A 189 -16.63 -3.70 22.98
C ARG A 189 -17.34 -4.78 22.19
N ASP A 190 -18.42 -5.33 22.74
CA ASP A 190 -19.28 -6.34 22.08
C ASP A 190 -18.50 -7.55 21.51
N GLY A 191 -17.55 -8.08 22.27
CA GLY A 191 -16.72 -9.21 21.81
C GLY A 191 -15.78 -8.85 20.65
N LYS A 192 -15.43 -7.56 20.48
CA LYS A 192 -14.52 -7.09 19.43
C LYS A 192 -13.46 -6.16 20.00
N LEU A 193 -12.25 -6.28 19.47
CA LEU A 193 -11.19 -5.30 19.66
C LEU A 193 -11.32 -4.23 18.59
N ILE A 194 -11.68 -3.03 19.01
CA ILE A 194 -11.86 -1.85 18.17
C ILE A 194 -10.56 -1.04 18.18
N TYR A 195 -10.12 -0.63 17.00
CA TYR A 195 -8.95 0.23 16.82
C TYR A 195 -9.20 1.22 15.69
N PHE A 196 -8.49 2.34 15.71
CA PHE A 196 -8.61 3.38 14.68
C PHE A 196 -7.41 3.30 13.72
N ASP A 197 -7.69 3.27 12.42
CA ASP A 197 -6.71 3.27 11.33
C ASP A 197 -6.76 4.60 10.57
N ALA A 198 -5.77 5.45 10.80
CA ALA A 198 -5.63 6.77 10.18
C ALA A 198 -5.26 6.74 8.70
N SER A 199 -5.14 5.56 8.08
CA SER A 199 -4.95 5.44 6.63
C SER A 199 -6.24 5.68 5.82
N ASP A 200 -7.41 5.50 6.43
CA ASP A 200 -8.70 5.68 5.77
C ASP A 200 -9.30 7.04 6.13
N THR A 201 -9.79 7.77 5.11
CA THR A 201 -10.35 9.13 5.25
C THR A 201 -11.85 9.11 5.56
N TYR A 202 -12.55 8.01 5.26
CA TYR A 202 -14.01 7.92 5.36
C TYR A 202 -14.50 6.98 6.47
N ASP A 203 -13.79 5.86 6.71
CA ASP A 203 -14.09 4.93 7.81
C ASP A 203 -12.80 4.38 8.43
N SER A 204 -12.34 5.09 9.45
CA SER A 204 -11.11 4.76 10.16
C SER A 204 -11.35 3.77 11.30
N MET A 205 -12.59 3.45 11.68
CA MET A 205 -12.85 2.52 12.77
C MET A 205 -12.78 1.08 12.26
N ARG A 206 -11.88 0.29 12.82
CA ARG A 206 -11.67 -1.11 12.46
C ARG A 206 -11.85 -2.00 13.68
N SER A 207 -12.15 -3.28 13.42
CA SER A 207 -12.37 -4.23 14.50
C SER A 207 -11.76 -5.60 14.21
N ILE A 208 -11.30 -6.27 15.25
CA ILE A 208 -10.93 -7.69 15.27
C ILE A 208 -11.96 -8.41 16.13
N SER A 209 -12.61 -9.45 15.60
CA SER A 209 -13.51 -10.29 16.40
C SER A 209 -12.74 -11.00 17.51
N MET A 210 -13.37 -11.18 18.66
CA MET A 210 -12.84 -11.94 19.80
C MET A 210 -13.87 -13.05 20.11
N PRO A 211 -13.51 -14.34 19.95
CA PRO A 211 -12.22 -14.84 19.45
C PRO A 211 -11.95 -14.45 17.99
N PRO A 212 -10.66 -14.29 17.61
CA PRO A 212 -10.28 -14.10 16.22
C PRO A 212 -10.78 -15.20 15.31
N THR A 213 -11.10 -14.84 14.06
CA THR A 213 -11.64 -15.80 13.10
C THR A 213 -10.56 -16.76 12.60
N THR A 214 -10.96 -17.88 11.98
CA THR A 214 -10.02 -18.79 11.30
C THR A 214 -9.22 -18.08 10.20
N ILE A 215 -9.82 -17.11 9.51
CA ILE A 215 -9.15 -16.28 8.52
C ILE A 215 -8.06 -15.42 9.19
N ASP A 216 -8.34 -14.85 10.37
CA ASP A 216 -7.34 -14.09 11.14
C ASP A 216 -6.15 -14.94 11.53
N TRP A 217 -6.41 -16.18 11.94
CA TRP A 217 -5.38 -17.13 12.33
C TRP A 217 -4.47 -17.52 11.17
N ILE A 218 -5.05 -17.75 9.98
CA ILE A 218 -4.30 -18.01 8.75
C ILE A 218 -3.49 -16.77 8.38
N ALA A 219 -4.14 -15.61 8.36
CA ALA A 219 -3.53 -14.35 7.95
C ALA A 219 -2.40 -13.88 8.90
N ALA A 220 -2.43 -14.32 10.16
CA ALA A 220 -1.35 -14.10 11.12
C ALA A 220 -0.09 -14.93 10.85
N ARG A 221 -0.22 -16.03 10.07
CA ARG A 221 0.87 -16.95 9.72
C ARG A 221 1.34 -16.79 8.27
N THR A 222 0.60 -16.06 7.46
CA THR A 222 1.03 -15.69 6.12
C THR A 222 1.97 -14.48 6.18
N PRO A 223 3.13 -14.52 5.49
CA PRO A 223 3.98 -13.36 5.29
C PRO A 223 3.18 -12.15 4.80
N ILE A 224 3.49 -10.97 5.30
CA ILE A 224 2.72 -9.75 5.06
C ILE A 224 2.72 -9.34 3.57
N TRP A 225 3.77 -9.68 2.81
CA TRP A 225 3.79 -9.46 1.36
C TRP A 225 2.80 -10.35 0.57
N LEU A 226 2.33 -11.46 1.16
CA LEU A 226 1.34 -12.37 0.59
C LEU A 226 -0.09 -12.06 1.05
N ARG A 227 -0.24 -11.08 1.95
CA ARG A 227 -1.50 -10.78 2.64
C ARG A 227 -2.35 -9.74 1.94
#